data_AF-A0AAZ3RQQ2-F1
#
_entry.id   AF-A0AAZ3RQQ2-F1
#
_cell.length_a   1.000
_cell.length_b   1.000
_cell.length_c   1.000
_cell.angle_alpha   90.00
_cell.angle_beta   90.00
_cell.angle_gamma   90.00
#
_symmetry.space_group_name_H-M   'P 1'
#
loop_
_entity.id
_entity.type
_entity.pdbx_description
1 polymer ?
#
loop_
_entity_poly.entity_id
_entity_poly.type
_entity_poly.pdbx_seq_one_letter_code
_entity_poly.pdbx_strand_id
1 'polypeptide(L)'
;MPDAGGANVPALNDLISVWGMAFSDGHYEGDFTMADHDMYYASGCSIAKFPGHGIVIAKTLKDQVLEVLKQETAIVEGGPILGMYQTLSEGGGRIALYGDSNCIDDSHRQKDCFWLLDALLQYTSYSMTPPSLTQLQEQGGSSRWL
;
A
#
# COMPACT_ATOMS: atom_id res chain seq x y z
N MET A 1 -2.84 -5.14 21.72
CA MET A 1 -3.28 -3.76 21.45
C MET A 1 -2.81 -3.47 20.05
N PRO A 2 -3.64 -2.99 19.11
CA PRO A 2 -3.15 -2.65 17.78
C PRO A 2 -2.07 -1.58 17.95
N ASP A 3 -0.84 -1.90 17.55
CA ASP A 3 0.24 -0.92 17.45
C ASP A 3 -0.15 -0.03 16.26
N ALA A 4 -0.64 1.16 16.53
CA ALA A 4 -1.13 2.07 15.52
C ALA A 4 0.03 2.55 14.62
N GLY A 5 0.26 1.83 13.52
CA GLY A 5 1.13 2.17 12.39
C GLY A 5 0.35 2.53 11.11
N GLY A 6 -0.96 2.78 11.23
CA GLY A 6 -1.85 3.11 10.13
C GLY A 6 -1.76 4.58 9.69
N ALA A 7 -1.72 4.82 8.38
CA ALA A 7 -1.65 6.17 7.78
C ALA A 7 -3.01 6.87 7.58
N ASN A 8 -4.15 6.26 7.97
CA ASN A 8 -5.48 6.84 7.76
C ASN A 8 -5.77 8.00 8.73
N VAL A 9 -5.19 9.15 8.41
CA VAL A 9 -5.48 10.43 9.05
C VAL A 9 -6.48 11.16 8.15
N PRO A 10 -7.65 11.63 8.65
CA PRO A 10 -8.64 12.33 7.82
C PRO A 10 -8.04 13.48 6.99
N ALA A 11 -7.14 14.26 7.58
CA ALA A 11 -6.43 15.34 6.89
C ALA A 11 -5.53 14.85 5.74
N LEU A 12 -4.99 13.62 5.81
CA LEU A 12 -4.22 13.03 4.73
C LEU A 12 -5.13 12.68 3.54
N ASN A 13 -6.32 12.14 3.80
CA ASN A 13 -7.31 11.87 2.76
C ASN A 13 -7.74 13.16 2.05
N ASP A 14 -7.94 14.26 2.79
CA ASP A 14 -8.24 15.56 2.20
C ASP A 14 -7.11 16.01 1.25
N LEU A 15 -5.85 15.85 1.67
CA LEU A 15 -4.66 16.20 0.88
C LEU A 15 -4.58 15.39 -0.43
N ILE A 16 -4.80 14.08 -0.37
CA ILE A 16 -4.61 13.20 -1.54
C ILE A 16 -5.87 13.11 -2.43
N SER A 17 -7.01 13.63 -1.97
CA SER A 17 -8.28 13.63 -2.72
C SER A 17 -8.20 14.30 -4.08
N VAL A 18 -7.31 15.29 -4.26
CA VAL A 18 -7.10 16.03 -5.52
C VAL A 18 -6.62 15.12 -6.66
N TRP A 19 -5.96 14.01 -6.34
CA TRP A 19 -5.57 12.98 -7.31
C TRP A 19 -6.55 11.82 -7.37
N GLY A 20 -7.71 11.91 -6.72
CA GLY A 20 -8.69 10.83 -6.67
C GLY A 20 -8.26 9.64 -5.83
N MET A 21 -7.44 9.87 -4.80
CA MET A 21 -6.94 8.84 -3.89
C MET A 21 -7.60 8.95 -2.51
N ALA A 22 -7.71 7.83 -1.79
CA ALA A 22 -8.12 7.80 -0.39
C ALA A 22 -7.68 6.49 0.27
N PHE A 23 -7.25 6.55 1.54
CA PHE A 23 -7.21 5.39 2.43
C PHE A 23 -8.60 5.05 2.95
N SER A 24 -8.79 3.80 3.33
CA SER A 24 -10.00 3.27 3.98
C SER A 24 -9.77 3.09 5.48
N ASP A 25 -10.85 2.77 6.19
CA ASP A 25 -10.81 2.40 7.60
C ASP A 25 -10.37 0.95 7.84
N GLY A 26 -10.17 0.16 6.79
CA GLY A 26 -9.68 -1.21 6.86
C GLY A 26 -8.21 -1.24 7.27
N HIS A 27 -7.93 -1.85 8.41
CA HIS A 27 -6.57 -2.08 8.93
C HIS A 27 -6.20 -3.53 8.74
N TYR A 28 -5.12 -3.77 7.99
CA TYR A 28 -4.67 -5.11 7.67
C TYR A 28 -3.34 -5.42 8.33
N GLU A 29 -3.11 -6.69 8.60
CA GLU A 29 -1.86 -7.20 9.15
C GLU A 29 -1.50 -8.55 8.55
N GLY A 30 -0.20 -8.79 8.35
CA GLY A 30 0.31 -10.13 8.11
C GLY A 30 1.52 -10.19 7.19
N ASP A 31 2.05 -11.40 7.08
CA ASP A 31 3.14 -11.72 6.18
C ASP A 31 2.69 -11.73 4.72
N PHE A 32 3.54 -11.21 3.85
CA PHE A 32 3.38 -11.33 2.41
C PHE A 32 4.75 -11.34 1.72
N THR A 33 4.80 -11.88 0.51
CA THR A 33 5.99 -11.81 -0.34
C THR A 33 5.74 -10.83 -1.48
N MET A 34 6.76 -10.03 -1.81
CA MET A 34 6.72 -9.05 -2.88
C MET A 34 8.10 -8.95 -3.52
N ALA A 35 8.18 -9.22 -4.82
CA ALA A 35 9.42 -9.23 -5.60
C ALA A 35 10.58 -10.01 -4.93
N ASP A 36 10.30 -11.25 -4.53
CA ASP A 36 11.24 -12.16 -3.85
C ASP A 36 11.72 -11.70 -2.47
N HIS A 37 11.09 -10.66 -1.90
CA HIS A 37 11.33 -10.23 -0.52
C HIS A 37 10.16 -10.61 0.38
N ASP A 38 10.49 -11.21 1.52
CA ASP A 38 9.53 -11.44 2.59
C ASP A 38 9.30 -10.16 3.37
N MET A 39 8.04 -9.77 3.44
CA MET A 39 7.58 -8.55 4.08
C MET A 39 6.55 -8.86 5.15
N TYR A 40 6.28 -7.85 5.97
CA TYR A 40 5.25 -7.87 6.98
C TYR A 40 4.51 -6.55 6.93
N TYR A 41 3.20 -6.60 6.75
CA TYR A 41 2.33 -5.44 6.77
C TYR A 41 1.84 -5.25 8.21
N ALA A 42 2.21 -4.16 8.86
CA ALA A 42 2.01 -3.96 10.29
C ALA A 42 0.89 -2.95 10.58
N SER A 43 -0.35 -3.43 10.74
CA SER A 43 -1.52 -2.59 11.03
C SER A 43 -1.71 -1.44 10.03
N GLY A 44 -1.41 -1.66 8.76
CA GLY A 44 -1.47 -0.63 7.74
C GLY A 44 -2.90 -0.41 7.21
N CYS A 45 -3.16 0.79 6.70
CA CYS A 45 -4.46 1.16 6.15
C CYS A 45 -4.58 0.78 4.67
N SER A 46 -5.70 0.17 4.30
CA SER A 46 -5.96 -0.17 2.90
C SER A 46 -6.40 1.03 2.06
N ILE A 47 -6.34 0.90 0.74
CA ILE A 47 -6.70 1.96 -0.21
C ILE A 47 -8.18 1.85 -0.59
N ALA A 48 -8.98 2.87 -0.29
CA ALA A 48 -10.40 2.94 -0.66
C ALA A 48 -10.62 3.42 -2.10
N LYS A 49 -9.77 4.35 -2.57
CA LYS A 49 -9.93 5.00 -3.86
C LYS A 49 -8.57 5.17 -4.52
N PHE A 50 -8.49 4.83 -5.80
CA PHE A 50 -7.30 5.03 -6.60
C PHE A 50 -7.65 5.30 -8.07
N PRO A 51 -6.88 6.12 -8.80
CA PRO A 51 -7.10 6.36 -10.22
C PRO A 51 -7.00 5.08 -11.07
N GLY A 52 -7.89 4.93 -12.05
CA GLY A 52 -7.98 3.70 -12.86
C GLY A 52 -6.78 3.40 -13.76
N HIS A 53 -5.96 4.39 -14.11
CA HIS A 53 -4.69 4.21 -14.83
C HIS A 53 -3.47 4.09 -13.88
N GLY A 54 -3.71 4.10 -12.57
CA GLY A 54 -2.72 3.78 -11.57
C GLY A 54 -2.55 2.27 -11.41
N ILE A 55 -1.42 1.88 -10.82
CA ILE A 55 -1.11 0.49 -10.47
C ILE A 55 -1.47 0.31 -9.00
N VAL A 56 -2.23 -0.73 -8.68
CA VAL A 56 -2.58 -1.08 -7.30
C VAL A 56 -2.11 -2.51 -7.03
N ILE A 57 -1.36 -2.70 -5.96
CA ILE A 57 -0.94 -4.00 -5.47
C ILE A 57 -1.84 -4.39 -4.31
N ALA A 58 -2.47 -5.55 -4.46
CA ALA A 58 -3.33 -6.13 -3.47
C ALA A 58 -2.70 -7.40 -2.88
N LYS A 59 -2.91 -7.64 -1.59
CA LYS A 59 -2.40 -8.82 -0.87
C LYS A 59 -3.48 -9.42 0.00
N THR A 60 -3.36 -10.72 0.24
CA THR A 60 -4.22 -11.41 1.19
C THR A 60 -3.64 -11.23 2.58
N LEU A 61 -4.39 -10.57 3.47
CA LEU A 61 -3.95 -10.17 4.81
C LEU A 61 -5.08 -10.40 5.82
N LYS A 62 -4.77 -10.29 7.11
CA LYS A 62 -5.77 -10.37 8.19
C LYS A 62 -6.41 -9.01 8.43
N ASP A 63 -7.72 -8.98 8.64
CA ASP A 63 -8.44 -7.78 9.11
C ASP A 63 -8.35 -7.67 10.63
N GLN A 64 -7.56 -6.72 11.10
CA GLN A 64 -7.38 -6.49 12.53
C GLN A 64 -8.59 -5.85 13.19
N VAL A 65 -9.39 -5.07 12.46
CA VAL A 65 -10.59 -4.41 13.01
C VAL A 65 -11.62 -5.47 13.38
N LEU A 66 -11.82 -6.45 12.50
CA LEU A 66 -12.72 -7.57 12.76
C LEU A 66 -12.17 -8.51 13.85
N GLU A 67 -10.87 -8.76 13.89
CA GLU A 67 -10.26 -9.59 14.94
C GLU A 67 -10.46 -8.98 16.33
N VAL A 68 -10.28 -7.65 16.47
CA VAL A 68 -10.49 -6.96 17.76
C VAL A 68 -11.98 -6.92 18.15
N LEU A 69 -12.89 -6.69 17.21
CA LEU A 69 -14.32 -6.53 17.51
C LEU A 69 -15.06 -7.85 17.72
N LYS A 70 -14.71 -8.89 16.94
CA LYS A 70 -15.43 -10.17 16.93
C LYS A 70 -14.65 -11.31 17.58
N GLN A 71 -13.38 -11.10 17.94
CA GLN A 71 -12.46 -12.17 18.35
C GLN A 71 -12.33 -13.29 17.28
N GLU A 72 -12.59 -12.95 16.03
CA GLU A 72 -12.52 -13.85 14.88
C GLU A 72 -11.46 -13.33 13.92
N THR A 73 -10.47 -14.16 13.61
CA THR A 73 -9.49 -13.82 12.56
C THR A 73 -10.19 -13.87 11.20
N ALA A 74 -10.47 -12.71 10.62
CA ALA A 74 -10.98 -12.59 9.27
C ALA A 74 -9.83 -12.36 8.29
N ILE A 75 -9.78 -13.11 7.20
CA ILE A 75 -8.80 -12.93 6.12
C ILE A 75 -9.48 -12.14 5.00
N VAL A 76 -8.84 -11.07 4.55
CA VAL A 76 -9.25 -10.28 3.39
C VAL A 76 -8.38 -10.69 2.22
N GLU A 77 -9.00 -11.30 1.21
CA GLU A 77 -8.33 -11.58 -0.06
C GLU A 77 -8.28 -10.31 -0.91
N GLY A 78 -7.10 -10.01 -1.47
CA GLY A 78 -6.95 -8.87 -2.37
C GLY A 78 -7.14 -7.50 -1.71
N GLY A 79 -6.71 -7.32 -0.45
CA GLY A 79 -6.68 -6.02 0.20
C GLY A 79 -5.65 -5.09 -0.47
N PRO A 80 -6.04 -3.91 -1.00
CA PRO A 80 -5.13 -3.01 -1.69
C PRO A 80 -4.23 -2.26 -0.69
N ILE A 81 -2.92 -2.45 -0.79
CA ILE A 81 -1.95 -1.95 0.20
C ILE A 81 -0.92 -0.95 -0.36
N LEU A 82 -0.69 -0.97 -1.68
CA LEU A 82 0.23 -0.08 -2.37
C LEU A 82 -0.39 0.42 -3.67
N GLY A 83 -0.36 1.72 -3.89
CA GLY A 83 -0.77 2.37 -5.13
C GLY A 83 0.38 3.18 -5.73
N MET A 84 0.53 3.14 -7.05
CA MET A 84 1.49 3.95 -7.79
C MET A 84 0.80 4.65 -8.95
N TYR A 85 1.05 5.95 -9.10
CA TYR A 85 0.33 6.79 -10.02
C TYR A 85 1.24 7.78 -10.73
N GLN A 86 1.23 7.74 -12.06
CA GLN A 86 1.82 8.78 -12.91
C GLN A 86 0.73 9.79 -13.26
N THR A 87 0.95 11.05 -12.90
CA THR A 87 0.01 12.13 -13.25
C THR A 87 -0.02 12.34 -14.77
N LEU A 88 -1.20 12.67 -15.31
CA LEU A 88 -1.46 12.74 -16.77
C LEU A 88 -0.95 14.01 -17.45
N SER A 89 -0.38 14.97 -16.71
CA SER A 89 0.18 16.19 -17.29
C SER A 89 1.52 15.91 -17.94
N GLU A 90 1.84 16.63 -19.02
CA GLU A 90 3.19 16.63 -19.60
C GLU A 90 4.21 17.08 -18.55
N GLY A 91 5.26 16.28 -18.31
CA GLY A 91 6.19 16.51 -17.20
C GLY A 91 5.61 16.32 -15.80
N GLY A 92 4.46 15.65 -15.70
CA GLY A 92 3.78 15.39 -14.44
C GLY A 92 4.58 14.52 -13.46
N GLY A 93 4.38 14.76 -12.17
CA GLY A 93 4.98 13.96 -11.10
C GLY A 93 4.38 12.56 -10.95
N ARG A 94 4.96 11.80 -10.02
CA ARG A 94 4.50 10.46 -9.63
C ARG A 94 4.22 10.41 -8.15
N ILE A 95 3.23 9.61 -7.79
CA ILE A 95 2.76 9.44 -6.43
C ILE A 95 2.81 7.95 -6.10
N ALA A 96 3.38 7.63 -4.94
CA ALA A 96 3.28 6.31 -4.32
C ALA A 96 2.45 6.46 -3.04
N LEU A 97 1.49 5.56 -2.85
CA LEU A 97 0.60 5.53 -1.70
C LEU A 97 0.74 4.18 -1.01
N TYR A 98 1.29 4.16 0.20
CA TYR A 98 1.53 2.95 0.97
C TYR A 98 0.95 3.11 2.38
N GLY A 99 0.18 2.14 2.84
CA GLY A 99 -0.63 2.28 4.06
C GLY A 99 0.04 1.93 5.39
N ASP A 100 1.28 1.43 5.35
CA ASP A 100 2.03 0.98 6.53
C ASP A 100 3.28 1.84 6.73
N SER A 101 3.27 2.67 7.78
CA SER A 101 4.42 3.52 8.12
C SER A 101 5.52 2.79 8.87
N ASN A 102 5.24 1.64 9.49
CA ASN A 102 6.22 0.86 10.27
C ASN A 102 7.32 0.30 9.38
N CYS A 103 7.08 0.20 8.07
CA CYS A 103 8.14 -0.07 7.12
C CYS A 103 9.31 0.95 7.25
N ILE A 104 9.00 2.25 7.33
CA ILE A 104 10.04 3.31 7.36
C ILE A 104 10.55 3.56 8.78
N ASP A 105 9.84 3.11 9.82
CA ASP A 105 10.32 3.15 11.21
C ASP A 105 11.27 1.97 11.50
N ASP A 106 12.41 2.23 12.13
CA ASP A 106 13.35 1.18 12.56
C ASP A 106 12.99 0.59 13.93
N SER A 107 12.18 1.33 14.70
CA SER A 107 11.90 1.03 16.12
C SER A 107 10.99 -0.19 16.32
N HIS A 108 10.09 -0.44 15.38
CA HIS A 108 9.09 -1.51 15.45
C HIS A 108 9.13 -2.44 14.23
N ARG A 109 10.26 -2.45 13.50
CA ARG A 109 10.39 -3.19 12.24
C ARG A 109 10.52 -4.70 12.49
N GLN A 110 9.55 -5.47 11.99
CA GLN A 110 9.60 -6.94 12.04
C GLN A 110 10.43 -7.56 10.91
N LYS A 111 10.32 -7.01 9.69
CA LYS A 111 11.07 -7.46 8.49
C LYS A 111 11.62 -6.29 7.71
N ASP A 112 12.73 -6.50 7.00
CA ASP A 112 13.33 -5.47 6.15
C ASP A 112 12.39 -5.08 5.00
N CYS A 113 12.17 -3.79 4.83
CA CYS A 113 11.36 -3.23 3.76
C CYS A 113 12.06 -2.07 3.05
N PHE A 114 13.32 -1.78 3.36
CA PHE A 114 14.04 -0.65 2.76
C PHE A 114 14.17 -0.79 1.25
N TRP A 115 14.18 -2.02 0.73
CA TRP A 115 14.14 -2.30 -0.70
C TRP A 115 12.88 -1.69 -1.36
N LEU A 116 11.72 -1.73 -0.69
CA LEU A 116 10.48 -1.17 -1.20
C LEU A 116 10.56 0.36 -1.18
N LEU A 117 11.07 0.94 -0.10
CA LEU A 117 11.28 2.38 -0.01
C LEU A 117 12.21 2.88 -1.13
N ASP A 118 13.34 2.20 -1.36
CA ASP A 118 14.26 2.50 -2.45
C ASP A 118 13.56 2.41 -3.82
N ALA A 119 12.78 1.34 -4.05
CA ALA A 119 12.02 1.17 -5.28
C ALA A 119 10.99 2.29 -5.52
N LEU A 120 10.29 2.74 -4.46
CA LEU A 120 9.33 3.85 -4.52
C LEU A 120 10.02 5.20 -4.71
N LEU A 121 11.20 5.41 -4.14
CA LEU A 121 12.02 6.60 -4.37
C LEU A 121 12.53 6.65 -5.80
N GLN A 122 12.99 5.52 -6.36
CA GLN A 122 13.38 5.42 -7.76
C GLN A 122 12.20 5.72 -8.69
N TYR A 123 11.03 5.14 -8.38
CA TYR A 123 9.79 5.43 -9.09
C TYR A 123 9.50 6.93 -9.05
N THR A 124 9.28 7.51 -7.86
CA THR A 124 8.85 8.91 -7.72
C THR A 124 9.88 9.92 -8.26
N SER A 125 11.17 9.69 -8.06
CA SER A 125 12.23 10.66 -8.38
C SER A 125 12.73 10.57 -9.83
N TYR A 126 12.91 9.36 -10.38
CA TYR A 126 13.64 9.18 -11.64
C TYR A 126 12.78 8.69 -12.81
N SER A 127 11.48 8.46 -12.62
CA SER A 127 10.60 7.87 -13.64
C SER A 127 11.00 6.45 -14.01
N MET A 128 11.70 5.76 -13.09
CA MET A 128 12.10 4.38 -13.27
C MET A 128 11.19 3.50 -12.44
N THR A 129 10.44 2.61 -13.08
CA THR A 129 9.76 1.52 -12.37
C THR A 129 10.74 0.34 -12.30
N PRO A 130 11.29 0.00 -11.12
CA PRO A 130 12.18 -1.13 -10.98
C PRO A 130 11.50 -2.43 -11.45
N PRO A 131 12.26 -3.39 -12.00
CA PRO A 131 11.70 -4.66 -12.47
C PRO A 131 10.87 -5.40 -11.42
N SER A 132 11.26 -5.28 -10.14
CA SER A 132 10.53 -5.80 -8.99
C SER A 132 9.09 -5.30 -8.92
N LEU A 133 8.86 -4.01 -9.21
CA LEU A 133 7.54 -3.40 -9.21
C LEU A 133 6.77 -3.69 -10.51
N THR A 134 7.46 -3.80 -11.64
CA THR A 134 6.86 -4.18 -12.94
C THR A 134 6.31 -5.61 -12.90
N GLN A 135 7.06 -6.55 -12.33
CA GLN A 135 6.64 -7.95 -12.20
C GLN A 135 5.36 -8.09 -11.34
N LEU A 136 5.18 -7.20 -10.36
CA LEU A 136 3.97 -7.17 -9.54
C LEU A 136 2.76 -6.60 -10.30
N GLN A 137 2.97 -5.73 -11.29
CA GLN A 137 1.91 -5.28 -12.18
C GLN A 137 1.42 -6.42 -13.09
N GLU A 138 2.31 -7.35 -13.46
CA GLU A 138 1.95 -8.52 -14.27
C GLU A 138 1.24 -9.61 -13.45
N GLN A 139 1.57 -9.74 -12.17
CA GLN A 139 0.94 -10.69 -11.24
C GLN A 139 -0.36 -10.15 -10.62
N GLY A 140 -0.44 -8.83 -10.41
CA GLY A 140 -1.64 -8.11 -10.04
C GLY A 140 -2.49 -7.89 -11.28
N GLY A 141 -3.09 -8.97 -11.79
CA GLY A 141 -3.95 -8.96 -12.97
C GLY A 141 -4.89 -7.75 -12.92
N SER A 142 -4.91 -7.01 -14.03
CA SER A 142 -5.76 -5.86 -14.35
C SER A 142 -7.18 -6.04 -13.78
N SER A 143 -7.33 -5.72 -12.50
CA SER A 143 -8.60 -5.70 -11.82
C SER A 143 -9.13 -4.34 -12.18
N ARG A 144 -10.05 -4.32 -13.13
CA ARG A 144 -10.68 -3.12 -13.63
C ARG A 144 -11.42 -2.46 -12.47
N TRP A 145 -10.74 -1.57 -11.75
CA TRP A 145 -11.32 -0.75 -10.69
C TRP A 145 -12.29 0.23 -11.35
N LEU A 146 -13.58 -0.12 -11.31
CA LEU A 146 -14.73 0.70 -11.71
C LEU A 146 -15.72 0.71 -10.54
#